data_AF-A0A8H6YVA0-F1
#
_entry.id   AF-A0A8H6YVA0-F1
#
_cell.length_a   1.000
_cell.length_b   1.000
_cell.length_c   1.000
_cell.angle_alpha   90.00
_cell.angle_beta   90.00
_cell.angle_gamma   90.00
#
_symmetry.space_group_name_H-M   'P 1'
#
loop_
_entity.id
_entity.type
_entity.pdbx_description
1 polymer ?
#
loop_
_entity_poly.entity_id
_entity_poly.type
_entity_poly.pdbx_seq_one_letter_code
_entity_poly.pdbx_strand_id
1 'polypeptide(L)'
;MRPTILVLVAASALSAMAGSCTSGLSYCGRSLLHIGNYINQIERAIADAHTDPEHFMDTLFHCMFSNDGEIKVQKDCGPGKCHDSGAGKSDYCVSGMRFALVEQYAE
;
A
#
# COMPACT_ATOMS: atom_id res chain seq x y z
N MET A 1 -11.82 -46.47 40.66
CA MET A 1 -11.66 -45.00 40.61
C MET A 1 -11.49 -44.62 39.15
N ARG A 2 -12.43 -43.85 38.57
CA ARG A 2 -12.46 -43.51 37.13
C ARG A 2 -11.59 -42.26 36.86
N PRO A 3 -10.70 -42.25 35.86
CA PRO A 3 -9.95 -41.05 35.51
C PRO A 3 -10.80 -40.15 34.61
N THR A 4 -11.03 -38.90 35.03
CA THR A 4 -11.70 -37.88 34.23
C THR A 4 -10.65 -37.22 33.33
N ILE A 5 -10.68 -37.49 32.02
CA ILE A 5 -9.79 -36.87 31.04
C ILE A 5 -10.33 -35.47 30.73
N LEU A 6 -9.57 -34.43 31.11
CA LEU A 6 -9.88 -33.05 30.78
C LEU A 6 -9.30 -32.72 29.39
N VAL A 7 -10.16 -32.61 28.38
CA VAL A 7 -9.74 -32.24 27.02
C VAL A 7 -9.70 -30.71 26.91
N LEU A 8 -8.50 -30.15 26.89
CA LEU A 8 -8.25 -28.73 26.60
C LEU A 8 -8.25 -28.54 25.09
N VAL A 9 -9.36 -28.06 24.53
CA VAL A 9 -9.42 -27.64 23.12
C VAL A 9 -8.75 -26.27 23.02
N ALA A 10 -7.47 -26.26 22.65
CA ALA A 10 -6.77 -25.04 22.27
C ALA A 10 -7.33 -24.56 20.92
N ALA A 11 -8.20 -23.55 20.97
CA ALA A 11 -8.64 -22.84 19.77
C ALA A 11 -7.46 -22.06 19.21
N SER A 12 -6.75 -22.64 18.23
CA SER A 12 -5.78 -21.89 17.43
C SER A 12 -6.55 -20.92 16.55
N ALA A 13 -6.58 -19.64 16.93
CA ALA A 13 -7.00 -18.57 16.04
C ALA A 13 -6.04 -18.55 14.84
N LEU A 14 -6.49 -19.05 13.69
CA LEU A 14 -5.84 -18.77 12.42
C LEU A 14 -6.09 -17.28 12.14
N SER A 15 -5.17 -16.42 12.58
CA SER A 15 -5.12 -15.05 12.08
C SER A 15 -4.88 -15.16 10.58
N ALA A 16 -5.89 -14.82 9.78
CA ALA A 16 -5.71 -14.61 8.36
C ALA A 16 -4.66 -13.50 8.21
N MET A 17 -3.43 -13.89 7.87
CA MET A 17 -2.37 -12.94 7.56
C MET A 17 -2.74 -12.30 6.22
N ALA A 18 -3.53 -11.22 6.28
CA ALA A 18 -3.60 -10.30 5.16
C ALA A 18 -2.15 -9.90 4.85
N GLY A 19 -1.74 -9.93 3.58
CA GLY A 19 -0.41 -9.47 3.21
C GLY A 19 -0.22 -8.05 3.74
N SER A 20 0.81 -7.85 4.57
CA SER A 20 1.21 -6.51 5.01
C SER A 20 2.20 -5.94 4.00
N CYS A 21 2.12 -4.64 3.76
CA CYS A 21 3.15 -3.91 3.03
C CYS A 21 4.51 -4.10 3.71
N THR A 22 5.59 -4.08 2.92
CA THR A 22 6.94 -4.18 3.48
C THR A 22 7.35 -2.81 4.01
N SER A 23 7.68 -2.74 5.30
CA SER A 23 8.09 -1.50 5.96
C SER A 23 9.25 -0.83 5.24
N GLY A 24 9.16 0.50 5.08
CA GLY A 24 10.16 1.29 4.38
C GLY A 24 10.00 1.33 2.86
N LEU A 25 9.10 0.53 2.27
CA LEU A 25 8.76 0.66 0.86
C LEU A 25 7.59 1.62 0.64
N SER A 26 7.46 2.09 -0.60
CA SER A 26 6.31 2.85 -1.06
C SER A 26 5.49 2.05 -2.06
N TYR A 27 4.18 2.25 -2.05
CA TYR A 27 3.23 1.49 -2.87
C TYR A 27 2.19 2.41 -3.47
N CYS A 28 1.83 2.19 -4.73
CA CYS A 28 0.62 2.76 -5.31
C CYS A 28 -0.60 2.22 -4.55
N GLY A 29 -1.66 3.01 -4.43
CA GLY A 29 -2.92 2.55 -3.81
C GLY A 29 -3.43 1.26 -4.48
N ARG A 30 -3.27 1.14 -5.80
CA ARG A 30 -3.63 -0.08 -6.54
C ARG A 30 -2.78 -1.30 -6.14
N SER A 31 -1.47 -1.11 -5.92
CA SER A 31 -0.56 -2.17 -5.47
C SER A 31 -0.93 -2.66 -4.06
N LEU A 32 -1.28 -1.74 -3.16
CA LEU A 32 -1.75 -2.07 -1.81
C LEU A 32 -3.00 -2.94 -1.82
N LEU A 33 -3.95 -2.66 -2.72
CA LEU A 33 -5.15 -3.48 -2.87
C LEU A 33 -4.87 -4.87 -3.46
N HIS A 34 -3.80 -5.04 -4.22
CA HIS A 34 -3.33 -6.37 -4.65
C HIS A 34 -2.64 -7.13 -3.52
N ILE A 35 -1.94 -6.45 -2.62
CA ILE A 35 -1.25 -7.07 -1.48
C ILE A 35 -2.24 -7.59 -0.44
N GLY A 36 -3.31 -6.84 -0.17
CA GLY A 36 -4.31 -7.24 0.83
C GLY A 36 -5.45 -6.25 1.01
N ASN A 37 -6.16 -6.37 2.13
CA ASN A 37 -7.33 -5.55 2.45
C ASN A 37 -6.93 -4.15 2.98
N TYR A 38 -6.31 -3.35 2.12
CA TYR A 38 -5.79 -2.02 2.46
C TYR A 38 -6.81 -0.89 2.37
N ILE A 39 -8.03 -1.13 1.88
CA ILE A 39 -9.02 -0.08 1.58
C ILE A 39 -9.29 0.83 2.78
N ASN A 40 -9.53 0.25 3.96
CA ASN A 40 -9.78 1.03 5.19
C ASN A 40 -8.56 1.84 5.65
N GLN A 41 -7.35 1.35 5.37
CA GLN A 41 -6.12 2.07 5.72
C GLN A 41 -5.88 3.23 4.77
N ILE A 42 -6.18 3.04 3.48
CA ILE A 42 -6.10 4.07 2.45
C ILE A 42 -7.07 5.21 2.77
N GLU A 43 -8.33 4.90 3.07
CA GLU A 43 -9.34 5.92 3.43
C GLU A 43 -8.90 6.75 4.64
N ARG A 44 -8.37 6.10 5.68
CA ARG A 44 -7.82 6.80 6.86
C ARG A 44 -6.62 7.67 6.52
N ALA A 45 -5.69 7.17 5.72
CA ALA A 45 -4.49 7.91 5.34
C ALA A 45 -4.84 9.15 4.49
N ILE A 46 -5.83 9.05 3.60
CA ILE A 46 -6.33 10.16 2.79
C ILE A 46 -7.03 11.20 3.65
N ALA A 47 -7.87 10.76 4.60
CA ALA A 47 -8.54 11.63 5.54
C ALA A 47 -7.53 12.39 6.43
N ASP A 48 -6.51 11.69 6.96
CA ASP A 48 -5.43 12.30 7.75
C ASP A 48 -4.63 13.33 6.93
N ALA A 49 -4.36 13.02 5.66
CA ALA A 49 -3.65 13.91 4.74
C ALA A 49 -4.50 15.07 4.20
N HIS A 50 -5.81 15.10 4.50
CA HIS A 50 -6.76 16.09 3.96
C HIS A 50 -6.68 16.22 2.43
N THR A 51 -6.48 15.10 1.74
CA THR A 51 -6.33 15.03 0.28
C THR A 51 -7.59 14.47 -0.41
N ASP A 52 -7.68 14.68 -1.71
CA ASP A 52 -8.76 14.15 -2.54
C ASP A 52 -8.78 12.60 -2.57
N PRO A 53 -9.93 11.95 -2.33
CA PRO A 53 -10.05 10.51 -2.39
C PRO A 53 -10.21 9.96 -3.82
N GLU A 54 -10.54 10.77 -4.83
CA GLU A 54 -10.92 10.25 -6.15
C GLU A 54 -9.75 9.56 -6.87
N HIS A 55 -8.51 9.91 -6.52
CA HIS A 55 -7.29 9.42 -7.19
C HIS A 55 -6.44 8.46 -6.36
N PHE A 56 -7.00 7.87 -5.30
CA PHE A 56 -6.23 7.03 -4.36
C PHE A 56 -5.46 5.88 -5.02
N MET A 57 -5.97 5.34 -6.14
CA MET A 57 -5.33 4.26 -6.88
C MET A 57 -3.96 4.65 -7.43
N ASP A 58 -3.80 5.92 -7.80
CA ASP A 58 -2.56 6.50 -8.33
C ASP A 58 -1.85 7.38 -7.27
N THR A 59 -2.30 7.34 -6.02
CA THR A 59 -1.59 7.94 -4.88
C THR A 59 -0.49 6.99 -4.41
N LEU A 60 0.69 7.55 -4.15
CA LEU A 60 1.83 6.86 -3.57
C LEU A 60 1.74 6.93 -2.04
N PHE A 61 1.76 5.78 -1.40
CA PHE A 61 1.72 5.62 0.05
C PHE A 61 3.04 5.04 0.56
N HIS A 62 3.54 5.57 1.67
CA HIS A 62 4.71 5.02 2.34
C HIS A 62 4.28 4.04 3.44
N CYS A 63 4.82 2.83 3.40
CA CYS A 63 4.60 1.79 4.41
C CYS A 63 5.48 2.04 5.64
N MET A 64 4.84 2.29 6.78
CA MET A 64 5.51 2.57 8.04
C MET A 64 6.16 1.31 8.63
N PHE A 65 7.14 1.53 9.50
CA PHE A 65 7.68 0.49 10.39
C PHE A 65 6.73 0.26 11.58
N SER A 66 5.49 -0.09 11.30
CA SER A 66 4.45 -0.42 12.29
C SER A 66 4.03 -1.87 12.14
N ASN A 67 3.64 -2.54 13.24
CA ASN A 67 3.30 -3.96 13.25
C ASN A 67 2.10 -4.33 12.34
N ASP A 68 1.23 -3.36 12.03
CA ASP A 68 0.01 -3.56 11.24
C ASP A 68 0.15 -3.17 9.77
N GLY A 69 1.36 -2.81 9.32
CA GLY A 69 1.59 -2.33 7.96
C GLY A 69 0.86 -1.01 7.68
N GLU A 70 0.87 -0.11 8.67
CA GLU A 70 0.31 1.24 8.56
C GLU A 70 0.90 2.00 7.38
N ILE A 71 0.07 2.78 6.69
CA ILE A 71 0.47 3.57 5.52
C ILE A 71 0.19 5.04 5.75
N LYS A 72 1.03 5.89 5.15
CA LYS A 72 0.78 7.34 5.06
C LYS A 72 0.83 7.80 3.61
N VAL A 73 0.01 8.79 3.26
CA VAL A 73 0.10 9.43 1.95
C VAL A 73 1.50 10.05 1.82
N GLN A 74 2.23 9.65 0.79
CA GLN A 74 3.51 10.24 0.44
C GLN A 74 3.33 11.31 -0.63
N LYS A 75 2.57 11.02 -1.69
CA LYS A 75 2.34 11.93 -2.82
C LYS A 75 1.20 11.46 -3.71
N ASP A 76 0.39 12.40 -4.22
CA ASP A 76 -0.48 12.16 -5.37
C ASP A 76 0.34 12.16 -6.68
N CYS A 77 0.32 11.06 -7.45
CA CYS A 77 1.06 10.99 -8.71
C CYS A 77 0.28 11.59 -9.90
N GLY A 78 -1.03 11.75 -9.77
CA GLY A 78 -1.97 12.00 -10.85
C GLY A 78 -2.38 10.73 -11.60
N PRO A 79 -3.48 10.80 -12.38
CA PRO A 79 -4.10 9.64 -13.01
C PRO A 79 -3.13 8.87 -13.92
N GLY A 80 -2.99 7.57 -13.69
CA GLY A 80 -2.16 6.66 -14.48
C GLY A 80 -0.65 6.88 -14.34
N LYS A 81 -0.19 7.68 -13.36
CA LYS A 81 1.23 8.03 -13.18
C LYS A 81 1.90 7.32 -12.01
N CYS A 82 1.21 6.44 -11.29
CA CYS A 82 1.85 5.62 -10.28
C CYS A 82 2.31 4.29 -10.91
N HIS A 83 3.61 4.02 -10.85
CA HIS A 83 4.23 2.85 -11.46
C HIS A 83 4.59 1.79 -10.40
N ASP A 84 4.02 0.60 -10.57
CA ASP A 84 4.35 -0.60 -9.80
C ASP A 84 5.73 -1.13 -10.21
N SER A 85 6.68 -1.16 -9.25
CA SER A 85 8.04 -1.64 -9.50
C SER A 85 8.23 -3.14 -9.27
N GLY A 86 7.18 -3.84 -8.87
CA GLY A 86 7.16 -5.27 -8.56
C GLY A 86 7.56 -5.60 -7.12
N ALA A 87 7.48 -6.88 -6.79
CA ALA A 87 7.68 -7.37 -5.43
C ALA A 87 9.03 -6.97 -4.82
N GLY A 88 8.99 -6.46 -3.58
CA GLY A 88 10.17 -6.06 -2.82
C GLY A 88 10.81 -4.75 -3.27
N LYS A 89 10.17 -3.99 -4.15
CA LYS A 89 10.63 -2.68 -4.63
C LYS A 89 9.60 -1.60 -4.31
N SER A 90 10.07 -0.37 -4.14
CA SER A 90 9.17 0.78 -3.96
C SER A 90 8.59 1.21 -5.30
N ASP A 91 7.29 1.41 -5.32
CA ASP A 91 6.58 2.08 -6.40
C ASP A 91 6.98 3.56 -6.46
N TYR A 92 6.71 4.20 -7.59
CA TYR A 92 7.06 5.61 -7.77
C TYR A 92 6.14 6.33 -8.75
N CYS A 93 6.05 7.65 -8.60
CA CYS A 93 5.37 8.50 -9.57
C CYS A 93 6.25 8.70 -10.81
N VAL A 94 5.74 8.38 -12.00
CA VAL A 94 6.38 8.77 -13.27
C VAL A 94 6.11 10.25 -13.55
N SER A 95 7.15 11.07 -13.56
CA SER A 95 7.08 12.39 -14.22
C SER A 95 6.98 12.14 -15.72
N GLY A 96 6.09 12.85 -16.41
CA GLY A 96 5.84 12.74 -17.86
C GLY A 96 7.00 13.16 -18.77
N MET A 97 8.26 12.94 -18.37
CA MET A 97 9.43 13.22 -19.20
C MET A 97 9.77 12.01 -20.07
N ARG A 98 8.92 11.75 -21.08
CA ARG A 98 9.35 11.07 -22.31
C ARG A 98 8.65 11.59 -23.58
N PHE A 99 8.23 12.85 -23.60
CA PHE A 99 7.83 13.55 -24.84
C PHE A 99 8.09 15.08 -24.80
N ALA A 100 9.08 15.55 -24.04
CA ALA A 100 9.43 16.97 -23.96
C ALA A 100 10.92 17.30 -24.21
N LEU A 101 11.69 16.40 -24.85
CA LEU A 101 13.11 16.64 -25.16
C LEU A 101 13.48 16.40 -26.64
N VAL A 102 12.55 16.63 -27.56
CA VAL A 102 12.88 16.92 -28.97
C VAL A 102 11.81 17.88 -29.45
N GLU A 103 12.00 19.20 -29.26
CA GLU A 103 11.33 20.35 -29.96
C GLU A 103 11.60 21.69 -29.22
N GLN A 104 12.74 21.85 -28.51
CA GLN A 104 13.13 23.16 -27.95
C GLN A 104 14.58 23.58 -28.25
N TYR A 105 15.24 22.92 -29.20
CA TYR A 105 16.47 23.39 -29.85
C TYR A 105 16.40 22.89 -31.31
N ALA A 106 16.48 23.66 -32.38
CA ALA A 106 16.85 25.04 -32.58
C ALA A 106 16.28 25.53 -33.93
N GLU A 107 16.01 26.84 -33.95
CA GLU A 107 16.19 27.79 -35.05
C GLU A 107 17.34 27.51 -36.03
#